data_AF-A0A8H3FVV5-F1
#
_entry.id   AF-A0A8H3FVV5-F1
#
_cell.length_a   1.000
_cell.length_b   1.000
_cell.length_c   1.000
_cell.angle_alpha   90.00
_cell.angle_beta   90.00
_cell.angle_gamma   90.00
#
_symmetry.space_group_name_H-M   'P 1'
#
loop_
_entity.id
_entity.type
_entity.pdbx_description
1 polymer ?
#
loop_
_entity_poly.entity_id
_entity_poly.type
_entity_poly.pdbx_seq_one_letter_code
_entity_poly.pdbx_strand_id
1 'polypeptide(L)'
;MSSLQTITLHSHPGPNPWKIALLFEELNVPYVSKVYTTPELKQPAFLALNRNGMAPVIEDPNKGLLLAESGAIMDYILDQYDTEKSITFTTLPEQYLMKQWLQFQTTTQGPVLQGVFHWANVEPNPEARASCVKNFRRVLQVLNGELADKDWLVGGKCSAADLSYVSFHAKLDFIMKEAAPDVAKDFPNVDAWFRRMLEREPVRKMLNDSDEARSKLNIPGGNK
;
A
#
# COMPACT_ATOMS: atom_id res chain seq x y z
N MET A 1 0.04 -21.58 24.54
CA MET A 1 -0.50 -20.38 23.88
C MET A 1 -1.28 -20.86 22.67
N SER A 2 -2.52 -20.41 22.47
CA SER A 2 -3.27 -20.75 21.25
C SER A 2 -2.48 -20.27 20.04
N SER A 3 -2.36 -21.10 18.99
CA SER A 3 -1.87 -20.63 17.70
C SER A 3 -2.77 -19.51 17.18
N LEU A 4 -2.19 -18.48 16.56
CA LEU A 4 -2.97 -17.44 15.90
C LEU A 4 -3.87 -18.06 14.83
N GLN A 5 -5.13 -17.67 14.83
CA GLN A 5 -6.09 -18.02 13.81
C GLN A 5 -5.87 -17.16 12.56
N THR A 6 -6.12 -17.73 11.38
CA THR A 6 -5.96 -17.05 10.08
C THR A 6 -6.92 -15.87 9.94
N ILE A 7 -6.39 -14.68 9.69
CA ILE A 7 -7.15 -13.46 9.38
C ILE A 7 -7.64 -13.50 7.93
N THR A 8 -8.88 -13.09 7.66
CA THR A 8 -9.33 -12.91 6.26
C THR A 8 -9.10 -11.48 5.82
N LEU A 9 -8.36 -11.29 4.74
CA LEU A 9 -8.22 -10.02 4.02
C LEU A 9 -9.16 -10.03 2.81
N HIS A 10 -10.22 -9.24 2.86
CA HIS A 10 -11.06 -8.96 1.71
C HIS A 10 -10.37 -7.90 0.84
N SER A 11 -9.85 -8.36 -0.30
CA SER A 11 -8.88 -7.68 -1.13
C SER A 11 -9.45 -7.27 -2.49
N HIS A 12 -8.64 -6.53 -3.23
CA HIS A 12 -8.87 -6.09 -4.61
C HIS A 12 -7.48 -5.94 -5.27
N PRO A 13 -7.36 -6.04 -6.61
CA PRO A 13 -6.07 -5.93 -7.27
C PRO A 13 -5.40 -4.53 -7.23
N GLY A 14 -6.11 -3.52 -6.70
CA GLY A 14 -5.56 -2.21 -6.40
C GLY A 14 -4.53 -2.25 -5.25
N PRO A 15 -3.74 -1.18 -5.06
CA PRO A 15 -2.56 -1.23 -4.18
C PRO A 15 -2.87 -1.20 -2.68
N ASN A 16 -4.04 -0.69 -2.26
CA ASN A 16 -4.36 -0.54 -0.84
C ASN A 16 -4.44 -1.89 -0.09
N PRO A 17 -5.10 -2.94 -0.59
CA PRO A 17 -5.05 -4.26 0.05
C PRO A 17 -3.66 -4.85 0.16
N TRP A 18 -2.81 -4.68 -0.85
CA TRP A 18 -1.49 -5.30 -0.88
C TRP A 18 -0.49 -4.67 0.10
N LYS A 19 -0.68 -3.40 0.50
CA LYS A 19 0.10 -2.85 1.62
C LYS A 19 -0.28 -3.49 2.97
N ILE A 20 -1.53 -3.95 3.12
CA ILE A 20 -1.98 -4.68 4.31
C ILE A 20 -1.39 -6.09 4.30
N ALA A 21 -1.47 -6.78 3.16
CA ALA A 21 -0.82 -8.07 2.97
C ALA A 21 0.67 -8.02 3.32
N LEU A 22 1.38 -6.98 2.87
CA LEU A 22 2.79 -6.78 3.20
C LEU A 22 3.05 -6.72 4.72
N LEU A 23 2.21 -6.02 5.49
CA LEU A 23 2.37 -5.98 6.95
C LEU A 23 2.12 -7.34 7.60
N PHE A 24 1.18 -8.14 7.08
CA PHE A 24 0.99 -9.50 7.56
C PHE A 24 2.19 -10.40 7.26
N GLU A 25 2.78 -10.31 6.06
CA GLU A 25 3.99 -11.05 5.71
C GLU A 25 5.18 -10.64 6.59
N GLU A 26 5.41 -9.34 6.77
CA GLU A 26 6.51 -8.82 7.60
C GLU A 26 6.40 -9.25 9.07
N LEU A 27 5.19 -9.35 9.59
CA LEU A 27 4.93 -9.74 10.99
C LEU A 27 4.64 -11.24 11.16
N ASN A 28 4.74 -12.03 10.09
CA ASN A 28 4.38 -13.46 10.08
C ASN A 28 2.97 -13.73 10.63
N VAL A 29 2.02 -12.83 10.38
CA VAL A 29 0.63 -12.97 10.80
C VAL A 29 -0.09 -13.86 9.78
N PRO A 30 -0.70 -14.99 10.19
CA PRO A 30 -1.38 -15.87 9.25
C PRO A 30 -2.62 -15.17 8.67
N TYR A 31 -2.71 -15.09 7.35
CA TYR A 31 -3.86 -14.52 6.66
C TYR A 31 -4.21 -15.27 5.38
N VAL A 32 -5.43 -15.06 4.90
CA VAL A 32 -5.90 -15.48 3.57
C VAL A 32 -6.49 -14.28 2.84
N SER A 33 -6.13 -14.10 1.57
CA SER A 33 -6.62 -13.01 0.74
C SER A 33 -7.78 -13.48 -0.15
N LYS A 34 -8.97 -12.93 0.07
CA LYS A 34 -10.14 -13.10 -0.83
C LYS A 34 -10.17 -11.91 -1.78
N VAL A 35 -9.79 -12.11 -3.03
CA VAL A 35 -9.68 -11.02 -4.01
C VAL A 35 -11.00 -10.83 -4.75
N TYR A 36 -11.54 -9.62 -4.70
CA TYR A 36 -12.79 -9.23 -5.36
C TYR A 36 -12.53 -8.37 -6.59
N THR A 37 -13.42 -8.47 -7.58
CA THR A 37 -13.52 -7.55 -8.72
C THR A 37 -14.24 -6.27 -8.33
N THR A 38 -14.07 -5.20 -9.11
CA THR A 38 -14.75 -3.91 -8.87
C THR A 38 -16.28 -4.03 -8.79
N PRO A 39 -16.97 -4.80 -9.65
CA PRO A 39 -18.42 -5.02 -9.52
C PRO A 39 -18.83 -5.78 -8.26
N GLU A 40 -18.03 -6.76 -7.81
CA GLU A 40 -18.31 -7.55 -6.61
C GLU A 40 -18.26 -6.69 -5.34
N LEU A 41 -17.36 -5.70 -5.28
CA LEU A 41 -17.28 -4.75 -4.16
C LEU A 41 -18.57 -3.94 -3.95
N LYS A 42 -19.44 -3.87 -4.96
CA LYS A 42 -20.72 -3.14 -4.92
C LYS A 42 -21.91 -4.06 -4.65
N GLN A 43 -21.71 -5.37 -4.53
CA GLN A 43 -22.78 -6.32 -4.26
C GLN A 43 -23.20 -6.28 -2.78
N PRO A 44 -24.47 -6.59 -2.45
CA PRO A 44 -24.97 -6.59 -1.07
C PRO A 44 -24.11 -7.39 -0.09
N ALA A 45 -23.54 -8.52 -0.54
CA ALA A 45 -22.67 -9.35 0.27
C ALA A 45 -21.40 -8.63 0.73
N PHE A 46 -20.75 -7.84 -0.14
CA PHE A 46 -19.58 -7.06 0.24
C PHE A 46 -19.96 -5.79 1.01
N LEU A 47 -21.06 -5.14 0.64
CA LEU A 47 -21.56 -3.94 1.34
C LEU A 47 -21.96 -4.23 2.79
N ALA A 48 -22.31 -5.48 3.11
CA ALA A 48 -22.50 -5.93 4.49
C ALA A 48 -21.19 -5.92 5.31
N LEU A 49 -20.04 -6.13 4.67
CA LEU A 49 -18.71 -6.04 5.29
C LEU A 49 -18.23 -4.58 5.40
N ASN A 50 -18.40 -3.82 4.33
CA ASN A 50 -18.05 -2.41 4.28
C ASN A 50 -19.02 -1.63 3.39
N ARG A 51 -19.81 -0.74 4.01
CA ARG A 51 -20.79 0.09 3.31
C ARG A 51 -20.18 1.04 2.28
N ASN A 52 -18.89 1.38 2.40
CA ASN A 52 -18.17 2.16 1.39
C ASN A 52 -18.00 1.37 0.07
N GLY A 53 -18.08 0.03 0.13
CA GLY A 53 -17.91 -0.84 -1.04
C GLY A 53 -16.52 -0.72 -1.63
N MET A 54 -15.50 -0.64 -0.77
CA MET A 54 -14.09 -0.55 -1.13
C MET A 54 -13.28 -1.54 -0.31
N ALA A 55 -12.27 -2.14 -0.94
CA ALA A 55 -11.25 -2.93 -0.27
C ALA A 55 -10.05 -2.02 0.13
N PRO A 56 -9.29 -2.37 1.19
CA PRO A 56 -9.38 -3.60 1.98
C PRO A 56 -10.40 -3.56 3.12
N VAL A 57 -10.82 -4.76 3.53
CA VAL A 57 -11.48 -5.05 4.81
C VAL A 57 -10.77 -6.26 5.43
N ILE A 58 -10.57 -6.28 6.74
CA ILE A 58 -10.08 -7.46 7.46
C ILE A 58 -11.16 -8.03 8.38
N GLU A 59 -11.19 -9.35 8.50
CA GLU A 59 -11.89 -10.10 9.54
C GLU A 59 -10.85 -10.82 10.39
N ASP A 60 -10.70 -10.36 11.63
CA ASP A 60 -9.75 -10.93 12.58
C ASP A 60 -10.47 -11.74 13.67
N PRO A 61 -10.46 -13.09 13.57
CA PRO A 61 -11.13 -13.95 14.54
C PRO A 61 -10.43 -13.93 15.92
N ASN A 62 -9.16 -13.56 15.98
CA ASN A 62 -8.41 -13.51 17.25
C ASN A 62 -8.87 -12.37 18.15
N LYS A 63 -9.46 -11.32 17.57
CA LYS A 63 -10.00 -10.14 18.28
C LYS A 63 -11.50 -9.94 18.08
N GLY A 64 -12.15 -10.77 17.26
CA GLY A 64 -13.55 -10.61 16.89
C GLY A 64 -13.82 -9.28 16.17
N LEU A 65 -12.88 -8.83 15.35
CA LEU A 65 -12.91 -7.50 14.73
C LEU A 65 -13.10 -7.58 13.21
N LEU A 66 -14.09 -6.85 12.71
CA LEU A 66 -14.27 -6.52 11.30
C LEU A 66 -13.88 -5.06 11.11
N LEU A 67 -12.86 -4.78 10.28
CA LEU A 67 -12.30 -3.43 10.14
C LEU A 67 -12.02 -3.10 8.67
N ALA A 68 -12.49 -1.93 8.23
CA ALA A 68 -12.21 -1.34 6.93
C ALA A 68 -11.26 -0.14 7.07
N GLU A 69 -10.96 0.52 5.95
CA GLU A 69 -10.02 1.64 5.83
C GLU A 69 -8.56 1.26 6.06
N SER A 70 -7.78 1.25 4.98
CA SER A 70 -6.41 0.75 5.01
C SER A 70 -5.50 1.48 6.01
N GLY A 71 -5.71 2.77 6.30
CA GLY A 71 -4.96 3.48 7.34
C GLY A 71 -5.24 2.93 8.74
N ALA A 72 -6.52 2.76 9.08
CA ALA A 72 -6.95 2.20 10.35
C ALA A 72 -6.51 0.73 10.51
N ILE A 73 -6.57 -0.04 9.43
CA ILE A 73 -6.09 -1.43 9.42
C ILE A 73 -4.57 -1.49 9.68
N MET A 74 -3.78 -0.60 9.09
CA MET A 74 -2.33 -0.55 9.37
C MET A 74 -2.09 -0.22 10.85
N ASP A 75 -2.71 0.84 11.38
CA ASP A 75 -2.57 1.20 12.81
C ASP A 75 -2.93 0.02 13.72
N TYR A 76 -4.05 -0.65 13.43
CA TYR A 76 -4.48 -1.86 14.15
C TYR A 76 -3.45 -2.99 14.11
N ILE A 77 -2.91 -3.32 12.93
CA ILE A 77 -1.93 -4.40 12.77
C ILE A 77 -0.67 -4.09 13.57
N LEU A 78 -0.18 -2.85 13.48
CA LEU A 78 1.01 -2.42 14.18
C LEU A 78 0.82 -2.43 15.71
N ASP A 79 -0.35 -2.05 16.20
CA ASP A 79 -0.67 -2.07 17.63
C ASP A 79 -0.83 -3.50 18.18
N GLN A 80 -1.45 -4.40 17.42
CA GLN A 80 -1.80 -5.74 17.90
C GLN A 80 -0.77 -6.82 17.60
N TYR A 81 -0.03 -6.69 16.50
CA TYR A 81 0.81 -7.77 15.96
C TYR A 81 2.31 -7.42 15.88
N ASP A 82 2.71 -6.15 15.80
CA ASP A 82 4.12 -5.76 15.93
C ASP A 82 4.56 -5.69 17.40
N THR A 83 4.53 -6.84 18.06
CA THR A 83 4.83 -6.99 19.49
C THR A 83 6.31 -6.74 19.82
N GLU A 84 7.21 -7.09 18.90
CA GLU A 84 8.65 -6.90 19.03
C GLU A 84 9.13 -5.51 18.58
N LYS A 85 8.21 -4.67 18.10
CA LYS A 85 8.55 -3.34 17.54
C LYS A 85 9.57 -3.43 16.42
N SER A 86 9.43 -4.47 15.59
CA SER A 86 10.30 -4.75 14.45
C SER A 86 10.18 -3.64 13.39
N ILE A 87 8.95 -3.20 13.12
CA ILE A 87 8.62 -2.20 12.08
C ILE A 87 7.93 -0.95 12.64
N THR A 88 7.87 -0.80 13.97
CA THR A 88 7.41 0.40 14.69
C THR A 88 8.48 0.93 15.65
N PHE A 89 8.20 2.06 16.29
CA PHE A 89 9.11 2.74 17.20
C PHE A 89 8.53 2.87 18.62
N THR A 90 9.40 3.03 19.60
CA THR A 90 9.02 3.16 21.03
C THR A 90 9.19 4.57 21.57
N THR A 91 10.00 5.42 20.91
CA THR A 91 10.15 6.81 21.32
C THR A 91 9.01 7.66 20.78
N LEU A 92 8.54 8.62 21.60
CA LEU A 92 7.44 9.51 21.22
C LEU A 92 7.72 10.24 19.88
N PRO A 93 8.92 10.83 19.64
CA PRO A 93 9.15 11.55 18.39
C PRO A 93 9.05 10.64 17.16
N GLU A 94 9.66 9.45 17.21
CA GLU A 94 9.65 8.52 16.07
C GLU A 94 8.25 7.96 15.79
N GLN A 95 7.45 7.69 16.84
CA GLN A 95 6.06 7.26 16.67
C GLN A 95 5.22 8.28 15.90
N TYR A 96 5.33 9.56 16.24
CA TYR A 96 4.58 10.61 15.56
C TYR A 96 5.12 10.93 14.17
N LEU A 97 6.44 10.83 13.96
CA LEU A 97 7.03 10.94 12.62
C LEU A 97 6.60 9.77 11.72
N MET A 98 6.57 8.55 12.23
CA MET A 98 6.06 7.39 11.50
C MET A 98 4.58 7.60 11.15
N LYS A 99 3.77 8.07 12.10
CA LYS A 99 2.37 8.38 11.87
C LYS A 99 2.18 9.47 10.82
N GLN A 100 3.03 10.51 10.81
CA GLN A 100 3.01 11.54 9.77
C GLN A 100 3.18 10.93 8.37
N TRP A 101 4.15 10.05 8.18
CA TRP A 101 4.38 9.39 6.89
C TRP A 101 3.25 8.44 6.50
N LEU A 102 2.74 7.66 7.44
CA LEU A 102 1.55 6.82 7.19
C LEU A 102 0.34 7.67 6.77
N GLN A 103 0.13 8.83 7.39
CA GLN A 103 -0.93 9.76 7.00
C GLN A 103 -0.64 10.44 5.66
N PHE A 104 0.62 10.76 5.35
CA PHE A 104 0.99 11.27 4.03
C PHE A 104 0.71 10.23 2.93
N GLN A 105 0.97 8.95 3.22
CA GLN A 105 0.64 7.84 2.34
C GLN A 105 -0.87 7.76 2.07
N THR A 106 -1.69 7.74 3.13
CA THR A 106 -3.14 7.51 3.02
C THR A 106 -3.92 8.73 2.53
N THR A 107 -3.48 9.95 2.87
CA THR A 107 -4.22 11.18 2.54
C THR A 107 -3.68 11.91 1.32
N THR A 108 -2.40 11.68 0.95
CA THR A 108 -1.78 12.38 -0.18
C THR A 108 -1.45 11.44 -1.33
N GLN A 109 -0.62 10.41 -1.14
CA GLN A 109 -0.25 9.50 -2.24
C GLN A 109 -1.45 8.66 -2.71
N GLY A 110 -2.19 8.09 -1.76
CA GLY A 110 -3.34 7.22 -1.98
C GLY A 110 -4.38 7.81 -2.95
N PRO A 111 -4.98 8.97 -2.61
CA PRO A 111 -6.02 9.58 -3.44
C PRO A 111 -5.54 10.03 -4.80
N VAL A 112 -4.30 10.51 -4.90
CA VAL A 112 -3.71 10.92 -6.19
C VAL A 112 -3.67 9.74 -7.15
N LEU A 113 -3.24 8.57 -6.68
CA LEU A 113 -3.22 7.36 -7.52
C LEU A 113 -4.64 6.91 -7.92
N GLN A 114 -5.59 6.97 -7.00
CA GLN A 114 -6.99 6.66 -7.33
C GLN A 114 -7.51 7.57 -8.44
N GLY A 115 -7.17 8.86 -8.41
CA GLY A 115 -7.48 9.80 -9.48
C GLY A 115 -6.87 9.38 -10.83
N VAL A 116 -5.58 8.98 -10.86
CA VAL A 116 -4.94 8.50 -12.10
C VAL A 116 -5.68 7.29 -12.68
N PHE A 117 -6.07 6.31 -11.85
CA PHE A 117 -6.82 5.15 -12.31
C PHE A 117 -8.21 5.51 -12.82
N HIS A 118 -8.93 6.37 -12.11
CA HIS A 118 -10.28 6.78 -12.46
C HIS A 118 -10.31 7.51 -13.80
N TRP A 119 -9.48 8.54 -13.97
CA TRP A 119 -9.40 9.34 -15.21
C TRP A 119 -8.77 8.60 -16.39
N ALA A 120 -8.17 7.43 -16.17
CA ALA A 120 -7.64 6.58 -17.24
C ALA A 120 -8.64 5.52 -17.71
N ASN A 121 -9.52 5.01 -16.84
CA ASN A 121 -10.30 3.80 -17.12
C ASN A 121 -11.80 3.92 -16.88
N VAL A 122 -12.25 4.79 -15.97
CA VAL A 122 -13.66 4.88 -15.55
C VAL A 122 -14.35 6.02 -16.27
N GLU A 123 -13.79 7.23 -16.15
CA GLU A 123 -14.25 8.43 -16.86
C GLU A 123 -13.04 9.04 -17.58
N PRO A 124 -12.67 8.51 -18.77
CA PRO A 124 -11.44 8.93 -19.45
C PRO A 124 -11.37 10.44 -19.65
N ASN A 125 -10.41 11.09 -18.99
CA ASN A 125 -10.14 12.51 -19.08
C ASN A 125 -8.63 12.76 -19.01
N PRO A 126 -7.96 12.97 -20.16
CA PRO A 126 -6.51 13.13 -20.22
C PRO A 126 -5.97 14.32 -19.41
N GLU A 127 -6.69 15.44 -19.38
CA GLU A 127 -6.28 16.64 -18.64
C GLU A 127 -6.34 16.42 -17.12
N ALA A 128 -7.45 15.84 -16.64
CA ALA A 128 -7.60 15.48 -15.23
C ALA A 128 -6.57 14.42 -14.82
N ARG A 129 -6.33 13.42 -15.67
CA ARG A 129 -5.27 12.42 -15.47
C ARG A 129 -3.89 13.08 -15.37
N ALA A 130 -3.55 13.99 -16.28
CA ALA A 130 -2.26 14.70 -16.27
C ALA A 130 -2.08 15.53 -15.00
N SER A 131 -3.14 16.17 -14.49
CA SER A 131 -3.14 16.88 -13.20
C SER A 131 -2.84 15.93 -12.04
N CYS A 132 -3.46 14.76 -11.99
CA CYS A 132 -3.15 13.73 -10.99
C CYS A 132 -1.70 13.24 -11.10
N VAL A 133 -1.18 13.00 -12.31
CA VAL A 133 0.21 12.60 -12.52
C VAL A 133 1.19 13.68 -12.03
N LYS A 134 0.91 14.97 -12.28
CA LYS A 134 1.70 16.08 -11.74
C LYS A 134 1.71 16.08 -10.21
N ASN A 135 0.56 15.86 -9.58
CA ASN A 135 0.47 15.76 -8.12
C ASN A 135 1.24 14.53 -7.59
N PHE A 136 1.27 13.42 -8.34
CA PHE A 136 2.03 12.24 -7.97
C PHE A 136 3.54 12.52 -8.04
N ARG A 137 4.02 13.22 -9.08
CA ARG A 137 5.41 13.70 -9.13
C ARG A 137 5.78 14.57 -7.93
N ARG A 138 4.87 15.43 -7.46
CA ARG A 138 5.10 16.23 -6.24
C ARG A 138 5.28 15.34 -5.01
N VAL A 139 4.55 14.23 -4.90
CA VAL A 139 4.77 13.25 -3.81
C VAL A 139 6.17 12.66 -3.90
N LEU A 140 6.62 12.25 -5.09
CA LEU A 140 7.98 11.73 -5.29
C LEU A 140 9.05 12.77 -4.97
N GLN A 141 8.84 14.05 -5.30
CA GLN A 141 9.74 15.15 -4.93
C GLN A 141 9.90 15.29 -3.42
N VAL A 142 8.78 15.22 -2.67
CA VAL A 142 8.81 15.29 -1.21
C VAL A 142 9.59 14.11 -0.62
N LEU A 143 9.29 12.88 -1.05
CA LEU A 143 10.00 11.69 -0.59
C LEU A 143 11.50 11.74 -0.94
N ASN A 144 11.84 12.16 -2.17
CA ASN A 144 13.23 12.26 -2.60
C ASN A 144 14.03 13.29 -1.80
N GLY A 145 13.40 14.40 -1.41
CA GLY A 145 14.01 15.41 -0.54
C GLY A 145 14.21 14.88 0.88
N GLU A 146 13.22 14.20 1.44
CA GLU A 146 13.31 13.61 2.78
C GLU A 146 14.42 12.54 2.88
N LEU A 147 14.60 11.76 1.82
CA LEU A 147 15.56 10.66 1.74
C LEU A 147 16.96 11.10 1.26
N ALA A 148 17.24 12.41 1.17
CA ALA A 148 18.51 12.90 0.63
C ALA A 148 19.74 12.51 1.47
N ASP A 149 19.56 12.42 2.79
CA ASP A 149 20.58 12.08 3.76
C ASP A 149 20.17 10.89 4.65
N LYS A 150 19.14 10.12 4.23
CA LYS A 150 18.55 9.05 5.03
C LYS A 150 18.33 7.79 4.21
N ASP A 151 18.52 6.66 4.88
CA ASP A 151 18.21 5.37 4.28
C ASP A 151 16.72 5.00 4.38
N TRP A 152 16.06 5.49 5.43
CA TRP A 152 14.67 5.20 5.80
C TRP A 152 13.99 6.48 6.29
N LEU A 153 12.66 6.55 6.14
CA LEU A 153 11.89 7.76 6.48
C LEU A 153 11.99 8.16 7.96
N VAL A 154 12.15 7.19 8.86
CA VAL A 154 12.18 7.42 10.31
C VAL A 154 13.18 6.49 11.00
N GLY A 155 13.89 7.01 12.01
CA GLY A 155 14.61 6.21 13.01
C GLY A 155 15.69 5.26 12.48
N GLY A 156 16.19 5.46 11.26
CA GLY A 156 17.30 4.69 10.70
C GLY A 156 17.01 3.22 10.42
N LYS A 157 15.74 2.78 10.40
CA LYS A 157 15.34 1.42 10.04
C LYS A 157 14.12 1.39 9.13
N CYS A 158 14.01 0.33 8.32
CA CYS A 158 12.81 0.06 7.54
C CYS A 158 11.63 -0.17 8.49
N SER A 159 10.59 0.63 8.34
CA SER A 159 9.42 0.62 9.22
C SER A 159 8.13 0.56 8.41
N ALA A 160 6.99 0.51 9.10
CA ALA A 160 5.69 0.61 8.46
C ALA A 160 5.52 1.92 7.66
N ALA A 161 6.18 3.01 8.09
CA ALA A 161 6.21 4.24 7.31
C ALA A 161 6.76 3.98 5.91
N ASP A 162 7.81 3.17 5.78
CA ASP A 162 8.42 2.87 4.48
C ASP A 162 7.60 1.86 3.68
N LEU A 163 7.28 0.73 4.31
CA LEU A 163 6.58 -0.40 3.69
C LEU A 163 5.21 0.00 3.11
N SER A 164 4.53 0.98 3.71
CA SER A 164 3.22 1.46 3.26
C SER A 164 3.20 2.02 1.82
N TYR A 165 4.37 2.38 1.27
CA TYR A 165 4.52 2.95 -0.07
C TYR A 165 4.81 1.90 -1.15
N VAL A 166 5.17 0.66 -0.78
CA VAL A 166 5.70 -0.35 -1.72
C VAL A 166 4.68 -0.70 -2.80
N SER A 167 3.44 -1.02 -2.42
CA SER A 167 2.42 -1.43 -3.38
C SER A 167 2.02 -0.32 -4.35
N PHE A 168 2.20 0.95 -3.96
CA PHE A 168 1.99 2.12 -4.80
C PHE A 168 3.17 2.34 -5.75
N HIS A 169 4.40 2.16 -5.27
CA HIS A 169 5.61 2.22 -6.11
C HIS A 169 5.61 1.15 -7.19
N ALA A 170 5.08 -0.04 -6.91
CA ALA A 170 4.89 -1.10 -7.90
C ALA A 170 3.94 -0.73 -9.05
N LYS A 171 3.23 0.41 -8.96
CA LYS A 171 2.35 0.92 -10.03
C LYS A 171 2.95 2.13 -10.76
N LEU A 172 4.21 2.49 -10.49
CA LEU A 172 4.87 3.66 -11.09
C LEU A 172 4.80 3.67 -12.62
N ASP A 173 5.08 2.55 -13.27
CA ASP A 173 5.06 2.46 -14.74
C ASP A 173 3.68 2.77 -15.33
N PHE A 174 2.62 2.28 -14.67
CA PHE A 174 1.24 2.60 -15.06
C PHE A 174 0.91 4.07 -14.85
N ILE A 175 1.32 4.62 -13.70
CA ILE A 175 1.04 6.01 -13.30
C ILE A 175 1.72 6.97 -14.26
N MET A 176 2.99 6.69 -14.54
CA MET A 176 3.90 7.60 -15.22
C MET A 176 4.07 7.29 -16.70
N LYS A 177 3.29 6.36 -17.25
CA LYS A 177 3.37 5.86 -18.63
C LYS A 177 3.55 6.94 -19.71
N GLU A 178 2.93 8.11 -19.53
CA GLU A 178 2.97 9.23 -20.48
C GLU A 178 3.93 10.35 -20.07
N ALA A 179 4.37 10.37 -18.81
CA ALA A 179 5.27 11.37 -18.27
C ALA A 179 6.76 11.00 -18.42
N ALA A 180 7.03 9.76 -18.88
CA ALA A 180 8.37 9.21 -19.15
C ALA A 180 9.47 9.60 -18.13
N PRO A 181 9.23 9.56 -16.80
CA PRO A 181 10.32 9.72 -15.86
C PRO A 181 11.20 8.47 -15.93
N ASP A 182 12.48 8.68 -16.11
CA ASP A 182 13.45 7.78 -15.52
C ASP A 182 13.42 8.08 -14.01
N VAL A 183 12.65 7.30 -13.24
CA VAL A 183 12.49 7.50 -11.78
C VAL A 183 13.86 7.48 -11.09
N ALA A 184 14.78 6.63 -11.55
CA ALA A 184 16.13 6.57 -11.01
C ALA A 184 16.92 7.86 -11.28
N LYS A 185 16.68 8.52 -12.42
CA LYS A 185 17.29 9.81 -12.77
C LYS A 185 16.62 11.00 -12.06
N ASP A 186 15.30 11.06 -12.05
CA ASP A 186 14.53 12.19 -11.52
C ASP A 186 14.44 12.16 -9.98
N PHE A 187 14.39 10.96 -9.40
CA PHE A 187 14.18 10.71 -7.97
C PHE A 187 15.13 9.62 -7.44
N PRO A 188 16.47 9.83 -7.53
CA PRO A 188 17.46 8.81 -7.21
C PRO A 188 17.36 8.27 -5.77
N ASN A 189 16.98 9.10 -4.80
CA ASN A 189 16.87 8.67 -3.40
C ASN A 189 15.65 7.78 -3.19
N VAL A 190 14.57 8.04 -3.94
CA VAL A 190 13.37 7.18 -3.93
C VAL A 190 13.65 5.84 -4.61
N ASP A 191 14.37 5.84 -5.74
CA ASP A 191 14.78 4.60 -6.41
C ASP A 191 15.67 3.75 -5.49
N ALA A 192 16.70 4.34 -4.88
CA ALA A 192 17.58 3.65 -3.94
C ALA A 192 16.81 3.08 -2.73
N TRP A 193 15.91 3.88 -2.14
CA TRP A 193 15.06 3.45 -1.03
C TRP A 193 14.14 2.29 -1.40
N PHE A 194 13.49 2.35 -2.57
CA PHE A 194 12.64 1.26 -3.03
C PHE A 194 13.45 -0.02 -3.31
N ARG A 195 14.63 0.10 -3.94
CA ARG A 195 15.53 -1.05 -4.15
C ARG A 195 15.94 -1.73 -2.86
N ARG A 196 16.25 -0.97 -1.81
CA ARG A 196 16.52 -1.53 -0.47
C ARG A 196 15.33 -2.31 0.07
N MET A 197 14.09 -1.84 -0.13
CA MET A 197 12.90 -2.60 0.27
C MET A 197 12.73 -3.89 -0.54
N LEU A 198 13.08 -3.90 -1.83
CA LEU A 198 13.03 -5.10 -2.68
C LEU A 198 14.00 -6.20 -2.25
N GLU A 199 15.01 -5.90 -1.43
CA GLU A 199 15.91 -6.91 -0.83
C GLU A 199 15.20 -7.77 0.23
N ARG A 200 14.05 -7.31 0.74
CA ARG A 200 13.25 -8.02 1.74
C ARG A 200 12.39 -9.10 1.08
N GLU A 201 12.37 -10.30 1.66
CA GLU A 201 11.56 -11.42 1.16
C GLU A 201 10.05 -11.13 1.23
N PRO A 202 9.48 -10.59 2.34
CA PRO A 202 8.06 -10.25 2.42
C PRO A 202 7.60 -9.28 1.33
N VAL A 203 8.46 -8.31 0.98
CA VAL A 203 8.20 -7.34 -0.10
C VAL A 203 8.11 -8.05 -1.45
N ARG A 204 9.08 -8.88 -1.81
CA ARG A 204 9.06 -9.62 -3.08
C ARG A 204 7.88 -10.57 -3.16
N LYS A 205 7.59 -11.29 -2.09
CA LYS A 205 6.46 -12.22 -2.01
C LYS A 205 5.14 -11.49 -2.24
N MET A 206 4.90 -10.40 -1.51
CA MET A 206 3.68 -9.60 -1.68
C MET A 206 3.52 -9.06 -3.11
N LEU A 207 4.61 -8.59 -3.72
CA LEU A 207 4.57 -8.10 -5.12
C LEU A 207 4.18 -9.21 -6.10
N ASN A 208 4.76 -10.40 -5.95
CA ASN A 208 4.41 -11.57 -6.76
C ASN A 208 2.94 -11.96 -6.58
N ASP A 209 2.47 -12.06 -5.33
CA ASP A 209 1.08 -12.41 -5.02
C ASP A 209 0.09 -11.36 -5.60
N SER A 210 0.47 -10.08 -5.57
CA SER A 210 -0.30 -8.98 -6.18
C SER A 210 -0.43 -9.14 -7.70
N ASP A 211 0.66 -9.47 -8.38
CA ASP A 211 0.66 -9.64 -9.84
C ASP A 211 -0.07 -10.91 -10.27
N GLU A 212 0.03 -12.00 -9.50
CA GLU A 212 -0.77 -13.20 -9.71
C GLU A 212 -2.28 -12.91 -9.59
N ALA A 213 -2.69 -12.18 -8.54
CA ALA A 213 -4.07 -11.83 -8.32
C ALA A 213 -4.64 -10.96 -9.45
N ARG A 214 -3.84 -10.03 -9.98
CA ARG A 214 -4.20 -9.21 -11.15
C ARG A 214 -4.38 -10.06 -12.40
N SER A 215 -3.44 -10.98 -12.63
CA SER A 215 -3.44 -11.87 -13.80
C SER A 215 -4.67 -12.77 -13.82
N LYS A 216 -5.06 -13.35 -12.67
CA LYS A 216 -6.25 -14.21 -12.52
C LYS A 216 -7.57 -13.50 -12.84
N LEU A 217 -7.61 -12.17 -12.72
CA LEU A 217 -8.81 -11.36 -12.97
C LEU A 217 -8.84 -10.71 -14.37
N ASN A 218 -7.92 -11.08 -15.27
CA ASN A 218 -7.80 -10.53 -16.63
C ASN A 218 -7.75 -8.98 -16.66
N ILE A 219 -7.24 -8.34 -15.61
CA ILE A 219 -7.06 -6.89 -15.58
C ILE A 219 -5.76 -6.57 -16.32
N PRO A 220 -5.78 -5.86 -17.47
CA PRO A 220 -4.56 -5.62 -18.25
C PRO A 220 -3.52 -4.82 -17.44
N GLY A 221 -2.24 -5.20 -17.58
CA GLY A 221 -1.08 -4.35 -17.24
C GLY A 221 -0.18 -4.83 -16.09
N GLY A 222 0.51 -5.96 -16.27
CA GLY A 222 1.75 -6.29 -15.56
C GLY A 222 2.85 -6.55 -16.60
N ASN A 223 4.04 -6.04 -16.36
CA ASN A 223 5.16 -5.89 -17.30
C ASN A 223 5.34 -7.01 -18.34
N LYS A 224 5.35 -6.61 -19.61
CA LYS A 224 6.31 -7.12 -20.59
C LYS A 224 7.34 -6.04 -20.83
#